data_AF-A0A857JND7-F1
#
_entry.id   AF-A0A857JND7-F1
#
_cell.length_a   1.000
_cell.length_b   1.000
_cell.length_c   1.000
_cell.angle_alpha   90.00
_cell.angle_beta   90.00
_cell.angle_gamma   90.00
#
_symmetry.space_group_name_H-M   'P 1'
#
loop_
_entity.id
_entity.type
_entity.pdbx_description
1 polymer ?
#
loop_
_entity_poly.entity_id
_entity_poly.type
_entity_poly.pdbx_seq_one_letter_code
_entity_poly.pdbx_strand_id
1 'polypeptide(L)'
;MNSPTIINIILSVVLAIAGYFLLPVIATNLEPNVAIAVGLLLGGILVPIISSQFSVAAVATKETDVDNSKTLYVGNLPYRANEQAVQQHFELQGQVHSVRLMKDRRTGKRKGYGFVEMTAAGAEKAIQNLNDSEFQERTLKVRMAKDKVED
;
A
#
# COMPACT_ATOMS: atom_id res chain seq x y z
N MET A 1 -35.36 0.95 11.00
CA MET A 1 -33.96 1.37 10.81
C MET A 1 -33.17 0.16 10.31
N ASN A 2 -33.26 -0.15 9.03
CA ASN A 2 -32.55 -1.29 8.43
C ASN A 2 -31.30 -0.72 7.75
N SER A 3 -30.22 -0.54 8.52
CA SER A 3 -28.95 -0.14 7.92
C SER A 3 -28.37 -1.32 7.13
N PRO A 4 -28.03 -1.14 5.84
CA PRO A 4 -27.44 -2.20 5.02
C PRO A 4 -26.15 -2.79 5.64
N THR A 5 -25.45 -2.01 6.47
CA THR A 5 -24.26 -2.49 7.19
C THR A 5 -24.56 -3.50 8.29
N ILE A 6 -25.63 -3.30 9.06
CA ILE A 6 -26.01 -4.19 10.16
C ILE A 6 -26.50 -5.54 9.60
N ILE A 7 -27.25 -5.50 8.48
CA ILE A 7 -27.72 -6.71 7.80
C ILE A 7 -26.54 -7.53 7.26
N ASN A 8 -25.54 -6.90 6.65
CA ASN A 8 -24.35 -7.61 6.13
C ASN A 8 -23.51 -8.23 7.25
N ILE A 9 -23.40 -7.56 8.40
CA ILE A 9 -22.70 -8.11 9.58
C ILE A 9 -23.44 -9.36 10.09
N ILE A 10 -24.77 -9.27 10.24
CA ILE A 10 -25.58 -10.41 10.70
C ILE A 10 -25.49 -11.57 9.70
N LEU A 11 -25.60 -11.31 8.39
CA LEU A 11 -25.48 -12.32 7.34
C LEU A 11 -24.12 -13.04 7.38
N SER A 12 -23.04 -12.29 7.57
CA SER A 12 -21.68 -12.84 7.64
C SER A 12 -21.49 -13.73 8.86
N VAL A 13 -22.02 -13.33 10.01
CA VAL A 13 -21.98 -14.12 11.25
C VAL A 13 -22.79 -15.40 11.11
N VAL A 14 -23.98 -15.34 10.50
CA VAL A 14 -24.81 -16.52 10.26
C VAL A 14 -24.13 -17.49 9.30
N LEU A 15 -23.53 -17.00 8.21
CA LEU A 15 -22.80 -17.82 7.26
C LEU A 15 -21.56 -18.49 7.89
N ALA A 16 -20.84 -17.77 8.75
CA ALA A 16 -19.68 -18.30 9.46
C ALA A 16 -20.07 -19.42 10.45
N ILE A 17 -21.16 -19.24 11.19
CA ILE A 17 -21.67 -20.24 12.13
C ILE A 17 -22.17 -21.48 11.38
N ALA A 18 -22.93 -21.27 10.30
CA ALA A 18 -23.39 -22.35 9.43
C ALA A 18 -22.21 -23.12 8.84
N GLY A 19 -21.20 -22.40 8.30
CA GLY A 19 -19.97 -23.00 7.79
C GLY A 19 -19.25 -23.84 8.84
N TYR A 20 -19.07 -23.33 10.06
CA TYR A 20 -18.40 -24.05 11.16
C TYR A 20 -19.12 -25.36 11.53
N PHE A 21 -20.45 -25.37 11.54
CA PHE A 21 -21.23 -26.57 11.86
C PHE A 21 -21.36 -27.55 10.68
N LEU A 22 -21.40 -27.05 9.44
CA LEU A 22 -21.56 -27.89 8.25
C LEU A 22 -20.23 -28.45 7.71
N LEU A 23 -19.12 -27.74 7.93
CA LEU A 23 -17.76 -28.17 7.53
C LEU A 23 -17.41 -29.58 8.02
N PRO A 24 -17.55 -29.93 9.32
CA PRO A 24 -17.21 -31.26 9.80
C PRO A 24 -18.14 -32.34 9.24
N VAL A 25 -19.40 -32.04 8.92
CA VAL A 25 -20.34 -33.00 8.31
C VAL A 25 -19.92 -33.36 6.88
N ILE A 26 -19.41 -32.38 6.14
CA ILE A 26 -18.91 -32.57 4.77
C ILE A 26 -17.51 -33.21 4.80
N ALA A 27 -16.60 -32.71 5.64
CA ALA A 27 -15.18 -33.10 5.64
C ALA A 27 -14.90 -34.47 6.28
N THR A 28 -15.84 -35.07 7.03
CA THR A 28 -15.61 -36.36 7.71
C THR A 28 -15.59 -37.57 6.78
N ASN A 29 -16.07 -37.46 5.54
CA ASN A 29 -16.07 -38.55 4.55
C ASN A 29 -15.25 -38.26 3.29
N LEU A 30 -14.46 -37.18 3.28
CA LEU A 30 -13.56 -36.88 2.17
C LEU A 30 -12.18 -37.46 2.49
N GLU A 31 -11.66 -38.29 1.60
CA GLU A 31 -10.24 -38.66 1.65
C GLU A 31 -9.39 -37.38 1.53
N PRO A 32 -8.27 -37.28 2.28
CA PRO A 32 -7.41 -36.08 2.26
C PRO A 32 -7.00 -35.64 0.85
N ASN A 33 -6.77 -36.60 -0.04
CA ASN A 33 -6.39 -36.35 -1.43
C ASN A 33 -7.52 -35.68 -2.22
N VAL A 34 -8.77 -36.06 -1.98
CA VAL A 34 -9.96 -35.48 -2.62
C VAL A 34 -10.21 -34.08 -2.08
N ALA A 35 -10.04 -33.86 -0.78
CA ALA A 35 -10.18 -32.54 -0.18
C ALA A 35 -9.18 -31.52 -0.78
N ILE A 36 -7.92 -31.94 -0.96
CA ILE A 36 -6.87 -31.11 -1.59
C ILE A 36 -7.20 -30.85 -3.07
N ALA A 37 -7.64 -31.87 -3.81
CA ALA A 37 -8.00 -31.71 -5.22
C ALA A 37 -9.18 -30.75 -5.44
N VAL A 38 -10.23 -30.86 -4.62
CA VAL A 38 -11.39 -29.96 -4.66
C VAL A 38 -10.98 -28.54 -4.25
N GLY A 39 -10.14 -28.40 -3.22
CA GLY A 39 -9.59 -27.10 -2.81
C GLY A 39 -8.77 -26.42 -3.89
N LEU A 40 -7.91 -27.16 -4.61
CA LEU A 40 -7.10 -26.63 -5.72
C LEU A 40 -7.96 -26.24 -6.93
N LEU A 41 -8.97 -27.04 -7.28
CA LEU A 41 -9.86 -26.73 -8.40
C LEU A 41 -10.75 -25.52 -8.13
N LEU A 42 -11.35 -25.46 -6.93
CA LEU A 42 -12.14 -24.30 -6.53
C LEU A 42 -11.26 -23.07 -6.36
N GLY A 43 -10.09 -23.20 -5.72
CA GLY A 43 -9.13 -22.11 -5.59
C GLY A 43 -8.68 -21.56 -6.94
N GLY A 44 -8.28 -22.42 -7.89
CA GLY A 44 -7.80 -21.98 -9.20
C GLY A 44 -8.82 -21.22 -10.05
N ILE A 45 -10.11 -21.49 -9.87
CA ILE A 45 -11.19 -20.88 -10.66
C ILE A 45 -11.86 -19.72 -9.90
N LEU A 46 -12.10 -19.84 -8.60
CA LEU A 46 -12.74 -18.79 -7.80
C LEU A 46 -11.78 -17.65 -7.44
N VAL A 47 -10.50 -17.93 -7.17
CA VAL A 47 -9.55 -16.88 -6.76
C VAL A 47 -9.41 -15.77 -7.82
N PRO A 48 -9.25 -16.04 -9.14
CA PRO A 48 -9.15 -14.95 -10.11
C PRO A 48 -10.44 -14.11 -10.18
N ILE A 49 -11.61 -14.71 -9.98
CA ILE A 49 -12.92 -14.01 -10.04
C ILE A 49 -13.15 -13.15 -8.78
N ILE A 50 -12.71 -13.61 -7.61
CA ILE A 50 -12.81 -12.85 -6.35
C ILE A 50 -11.74 -11.74 -6.33
N SER A 51 -10.53 -12.00 -6.85
CA SER A 51 -9.45 -11.01 -6.88
C SER A 51 -9.76 -9.76 -7.73
N SER A 52 -10.70 -9.83 -8.67
CA SER A 52 -11.12 -8.66 -9.46
C SER A 52 -12.17 -7.79 -8.77
N GLN A 53 -12.76 -8.23 -7.66
CA GLN A 53 -13.84 -7.50 -6.94
C GLN A 53 -13.55 -7.28 -5.45
N PHE A 54 -12.58 -8.00 -4.87
CA PHE A 54 -12.20 -7.87 -3.47
C PHE A 54 -10.69 -7.72 -3.37
N SER A 55 -10.22 -6.48 -3.15
CA SER A 55 -8.84 -6.20 -2.78
C SER A 55 -8.51 -6.91 -1.47
N VAL A 56 -8.00 -8.14 -1.57
CA VAL A 56 -7.35 -8.83 -0.45
C VAL A 56 -6.12 -8.00 -0.12
N ALA A 57 -6.20 -7.25 0.98
CA ALA A 57 -5.08 -6.56 1.58
C ALA A 57 -3.91 -7.55 1.72
N ALA A 58 -2.87 -7.29 0.94
CA ALA A 58 -1.75 -8.16 0.70
C ALA A 58 -1.04 -8.57 1.99
N VAL A 59 -0.85 -9.88 2.16
CA VAL A 59 0.28 -10.42 2.92
C VAL A 59 1.54 -9.95 2.18
N ALA A 60 2.30 -9.09 2.85
CA ALA A 60 3.49 -8.44 2.33
C ALA A 60 4.56 -9.45 1.92
N THR A 61 4.76 -9.61 0.61
CA THR A 61 6.06 -9.94 0.03
C THR A 61 6.48 -8.71 -0.77
N LYS A 62 7.48 -8.01 -0.24
CA LYS A 62 8.11 -6.84 -0.83
C LYS A 62 9.05 -7.33 -1.93
N GLU A 63 8.48 -7.73 -3.07
CA GLU A 63 9.26 -7.99 -4.28
C GLU A 63 9.48 -6.67 -5.00
N THR A 64 10.75 -6.39 -5.18
CA THR A 64 11.36 -5.21 -5.80
C THR A 64 11.01 -5.13 -7.28
N ASP A 65 10.02 -4.32 -7.64
CA ASP A 65 9.89 -3.72 -8.97
C ASP A 65 10.88 -2.54 -9.07
N VAL A 66 12.16 -2.85 -9.33
CA VAL A 66 13.24 -1.85 -9.45
C VAL A 66 13.27 -1.22 -10.85
N ASP A 67 12.52 -1.76 -11.82
CA ASP A 67 12.65 -1.34 -13.22
C ASP A 67 11.86 -0.08 -13.57
N ASN A 68 11.05 0.47 -12.66
CA ASN A 68 10.31 1.72 -12.92
C ASN A 68 10.17 2.67 -11.72
N SER A 69 10.96 2.51 -10.65
CA SER A 69 10.98 3.49 -9.56
C SER A 69 11.91 4.67 -9.90
N LYS A 70 11.46 5.90 -9.64
CA LYS A 70 12.26 7.13 -9.72
C LYS A 70 12.36 7.75 -8.33
N THR A 71 13.52 8.32 -8.04
CA THR A 71 13.73 9.07 -6.80
C THR A 71 13.50 10.57 -7.03
N LEU A 72 12.70 11.17 -6.17
CA LEU A 72 12.44 12.60 -6.11
C LEU A 72 13.16 13.23 -4.93
N TYR A 73 13.74 14.42 -5.17
CA TYR A 73 14.21 15.31 -4.13
C TYR A 73 13.06 16.24 -3.70
N VAL A 74 12.83 16.32 -2.39
CA VAL A 74 11.81 17.18 -1.78
C VAL A 74 12.50 18.14 -0.83
N GLY A 75 12.53 19.42 -1.17
CA GLY A 75 13.15 20.49 -0.41
C GLY A 75 12.15 21.43 0.26
N ASN A 76 12.68 22.25 1.18
CA ASN A 76 11.93 23.24 1.97
C ASN A 76 10.85 22.65 2.90
N LEU A 77 10.99 21.37 3.24
CA LEU A 77 10.09 20.69 4.18
C LEU A 77 10.17 21.36 5.56
N PRO A 78 9.02 21.53 6.25
CA PRO A 78 9.00 22.06 7.60
C PRO A 78 9.76 21.14 8.55
N TYR A 79 10.41 21.70 9.57
CA TYR A 79 11.14 20.92 10.57
C TYR A 79 10.24 19.94 11.35
N ARG A 80 8.93 20.18 11.34
CA ARG A 80 7.91 19.31 11.93
C ARG A 80 7.39 18.22 10.97
N ALA A 81 7.76 18.22 9.68
CA ALA A 81 7.35 17.21 8.70
C ALA A 81 7.80 15.79 9.11
N ASN A 82 6.84 14.88 9.19
CA ASN A 82 7.07 13.45 9.41
C ASN A 82 7.14 12.70 8.09
N GLU A 83 7.87 11.58 8.06
CA GLU A 83 7.96 10.70 6.89
C GLU A 83 6.57 10.24 6.44
N GLN A 84 5.70 9.87 7.38
CA GLN A 84 4.31 9.47 7.08
C GLN A 84 3.50 10.59 6.44
N ALA A 85 3.65 11.84 6.91
CA ALA A 85 2.90 12.97 6.37
C ALA A 85 3.34 13.31 4.94
N VAL A 86 4.65 13.20 4.66
CA VAL A 86 5.18 13.35 3.31
C VAL A 86 4.71 12.19 2.44
N GLN A 87 4.80 10.96 2.92
CA GLN A 87 4.31 9.78 2.20
C GLN A 87 2.85 9.93 1.76
N GLN A 88 1.94 10.23 2.69
CA GLN A 88 0.52 10.42 2.39
C GLN A 88 0.27 11.53 1.37
N HIS A 89 1.04 12.62 1.43
CA HIS A 89 0.89 13.72 0.48
C HIS A 89 1.34 13.34 -0.94
N PHE A 90 2.39 12.53 -1.04
CA PHE A 90 2.91 12.05 -2.32
C PHE A 90 2.13 10.85 -2.87
N GLU A 91 1.50 10.04 -2.01
CA GLU A 91 0.61 8.92 -2.38
C GLU A 91 -0.61 9.38 -3.20
N LEU A 92 -1.04 10.63 -3.05
CA LEU A 92 -2.10 11.23 -3.86
C LEU A 92 -1.73 11.33 -5.36
N GLN A 93 -0.44 11.36 -5.69
CA GLN A 93 0.05 11.51 -7.07
C GLN A 93 0.47 10.18 -7.70
N GLY A 94 0.81 9.18 -6.88
CA GLY A 94 1.20 7.85 -7.32
C GLY A 94 1.69 6.97 -6.18
N GLN A 95 2.01 5.71 -6.48
CA GLN A 95 2.46 4.76 -5.48
C GLN A 95 3.87 5.09 -4.98
N VAL A 96 4.01 5.27 -3.67
CA VAL A 96 5.27 5.57 -2.98
C VAL A 96 5.88 4.27 -2.47
N HIS A 97 7.14 4.01 -2.82
CA HIS A 97 7.89 2.84 -2.35
C HIS A 97 8.63 3.13 -1.03
N SER A 98 9.24 4.31 -0.93
CA SER A 98 10.07 4.67 0.23
C SER A 98 10.14 6.19 0.42
N VAL A 99 10.19 6.64 1.67
CA VAL A 99 10.42 8.04 2.03
C VAL A 99 11.57 8.11 3.02
N ARG A 100 12.55 8.97 2.73
CA ARG A 100 13.72 9.18 3.58
C ARG A 100 13.89 10.66 3.87
N LEU A 101 13.71 11.07 5.13
CA LEU A 101 13.96 12.46 5.54
C LEU A 101 15.36 12.62 6.15
N MET A 102 16.10 13.64 5.70
CA MET A 102 17.47 13.86 6.15
C MET A 102 17.48 14.64 7.46
N LYS A 103 18.21 14.08 8.42
CA LYS A 103 18.46 14.66 9.74
C LYS A 103 19.96 14.93 9.89
N ASP A 104 20.29 16.00 10.57
CA ASP A 104 21.67 16.29 10.97
C ASP A 104 22.12 15.25 12.01
N ARG A 105 23.23 14.57 11.74
CA ARG A 105 23.76 13.51 12.62
C ARG A 105 24.31 14.06 13.93
N ARG A 106 24.71 15.33 13.98
CA ARG A 106 25.30 15.96 15.17
C ARG A 106 24.24 16.54 16.09
N THR A 107 23.21 17.17 15.52
CA THR A 107 22.17 17.88 16.29
C THR A 107 20.83 17.14 16.36
N GLY A 108 20.64 16.09 15.57
CA GLY A 108 19.37 15.37 15.43
C GLY A 108 18.26 16.17 14.74
N LYS A 109 18.49 17.44 14.41
CA LYS A 109 17.49 18.32 13.79
C LYS A 109 17.27 17.95 12.33
N ARG A 110 16.03 18.07 11.85
CA ARG A 110 15.70 17.84 10.44
C ARG A 110 16.38 18.91 9.58
N LYS A 111 16.95 18.52 8.44
CA LYS A 111 17.59 19.47 7.51
C LYS A 111 16.60 20.18 6.57
N GLY A 112 15.30 19.83 6.66
CA GLY A 112 14.26 20.40 5.82
C GLY A 112 14.27 19.90 4.37
N TYR A 113 14.86 18.72 4.12
CA TYR A 113 14.81 18.05 2.83
C TYR A 113 14.75 16.53 2.96
N GLY A 114 14.26 15.88 1.91
CA GLY A 114 13.91 14.47 1.83
C GLY A 114 14.17 13.89 0.44
N PHE A 115 14.20 12.56 0.38
CA PHE A 115 14.12 11.79 -0.85
C PHE A 115 12.87 10.91 -0.79
N VAL A 116 12.12 10.85 -1.88
CA VAL A 116 10.92 10.02 -2.02
C VAL A 116 11.10 9.15 -3.25
N GLU A 117 11.05 7.84 -3.05
CA GLU A 117 11.08 6.85 -4.12
C GLU A 117 9.64 6.45 -4.47
N MET A 118 9.29 6.56 -5.75
CA MET A 118 7.95 6.27 -6.24
C MET A 118 7.98 5.83 -7.70
N THR A 119 6.85 5.38 -8.24
CA THR A 119 6.77 4.98 -9.65
C THR A 119 7.09 6.17 -10.58
N ALA A 120 7.72 5.91 -11.73
CA ALA A 120 8.10 6.94 -12.70
C ALA A 120 6.91 7.83 -13.12
N ALA A 121 5.73 7.23 -13.31
CA ALA A 121 4.49 7.93 -13.63
C ALA A 121 4.00 8.82 -12.48
N GLY A 122 4.13 8.36 -11.23
CA GLY A 122 3.83 9.18 -10.05
C GLY A 122 4.83 10.31 -9.87
N ALA A 123 6.10 10.05 -10.16
CA ALA A 123 7.19 11.01 -10.00
C ALA A 123 7.01 12.26 -10.88
N GLU A 124 6.64 12.06 -12.15
CA GLU A 124 6.40 13.16 -13.08
C GLU A 124 5.18 13.99 -12.67
N LYS A 125 4.09 13.35 -12.23
CA LYS A 125 2.90 14.04 -11.72
C LYS A 125 3.20 14.82 -10.45
N ALA A 126 3.97 14.24 -9.52
CA ALA A 126 4.36 14.90 -8.29
C ALA A 126 5.23 16.14 -8.56
N ILE A 127 6.16 16.08 -9.52
CA ILE A 127 6.92 17.28 -9.92
C ILE A 127 6.00 18.35 -10.50
N GLN A 128 5.01 18.00 -11.31
CA GLN A 128 4.13 18.99 -11.94
C GLN A 128 3.13 19.61 -10.96
N ASN A 129 2.55 18.82 -10.05
CA ASN A 129 1.47 19.25 -9.16
C ASN A 129 1.94 19.70 -7.77
N LEU A 130 3.05 19.12 -7.26
CA LEU A 130 3.54 19.38 -5.90
C LEU A 130 4.76 20.30 -5.88
N ASN A 131 5.40 20.56 -7.02
CA ASN A 131 6.43 21.59 -7.05
C ASN A 131 5.77 22.97 -6.88
N ASP A 132 6.32 23.75 -5.96
CA ASP A 132 5.82 25.06 -5.55
C ASP A 132 4.44 25.03 -4.84
N SER A 133 3.99 23.85 -4.38
CA SER A 133 2.78 23.74 -3.57
C SER A 133 3.01 24.12 -2.10
N GLU A 134 1.98 24.61 -1.41
CA GLU A 134 2.06 24.89 0.02
C GLU A 134 1.84 23.64 0.86
N PHE A 135 2.80 23.33 1.73
CA PHE A 135 2.73 22.26 2.70
C PHE A 135 3.09 22.78 4.09
N GLN A 136 2.10 22.86 4.97
CA GLN A 136 2.22 23.38 6.33
C GLN A 136 2.92 24.76 6.37
N GLU A 137 2.36 25.72 5.62
CA GLU A 137 2.85 27.12 5.54
C GLU A 137 4.23 27.27 4.89
N ARG A 138 4.70 26.26 4.15
CA ARG A 138 5.96 26.32 3.41
C ARG A 138 5.78 25.82 1.99
N THR A 139 6.37 26.52 1.05
CA THR A 139 6.37 26.12 -0.36
C THR A 139 7.33 24.95 -0.60
N LEU A 140 6.84 23.78 -1.00
CA LEU A 140 7.69 22.63 -1.31
C LEU A 140 8.43 22.85 -2.62
N LYS A 141 9.66 22.32 -2.69
CA LYS A 141 10.41 22.23 -3.94
C LYS A 141 10.63 20.78 -4.31
N VAL A 142 10.00 20.32 -5.38
CA VAL A 142 10.06 18.92 -5.81
C VAL A 142 10.83 18.84 -7.12
N ARG A 143 11.88 18.02 -7.17
CA ARG A 143 12.71 17.82 -8.37
C ARG A 143 13.09 16.36 -8.53
N MET A 144 13.46 15.97 -9.74
CA MET A 144 14.10 14.67 -9.95
C MET A 144 15.39 14.61 -9.12
N ALA A 145 15.54 13.60 -8.27
CA ALA A 145 16.80 13.39 -7.59
C ALA A 145 17.85 12.91 -8.60
N LYS A 146 19.09 13.35 -8.44
CA LYS A 146 20.21 12.64 -9.05
C LYS A 146 20.42 11.37 -8.25
N ASP A 147 20.33 10.23 -8.90
CA ASP A 147 20.70 8.97 -8.28
C ASP A 147 22.12 9.11 -7.75
N LYS A 148 22.30 8.68 -6.50
CA LYS A 148 23.62 8.60 -5.90
C LYS A 148 24.28 7.41 -6.58
N VAL A 149 25.02 7.65 -7.65
CA VAL A 149 25.96 6.66 -8.20
C VAL A 149 26.93 6.37 -7.06
N GLU A 150 26.79 5.23 -6.41
CA GLU A 150 27.82 4.66 -5.55
C GLU A 150 28.83 4.02 -6.51
N ASP A 151 29.92 4.74 -6.77
CA ASP A 151 31.13 4.22 -7.42
C ASP A 151 31.91 3.31 -6.45
#